data_AF-A0A6G4WBI0-F1
#
_entry.id   AF-A0A6G4WBI0-F1
#
_cell.length_a   1.000
_cell.length_b   1.000
_cell.length_c   1.000
_cell.angle_alpha   90.00
_cell.angle_beta   90.00
_cell.angle_gamma   90.00
#
_symmetry.space_group_name_H-M   'P 1'
#
loop_
_entity.id
_entity.type
_entity.pdbx_description
1 polymer ?
#
loop_
_entity_poly.entity_id
_entity_poly.type
_entity_poly.pdbx_seq_one_letter_code
_entity_poly.pdbx_strand_id
1 'polypeptide(L)'
;MENDDDLEESGLEDDDSLQTVEAQALQQFDTDESGGWECRKILNDWFVKLQARAGDDDAQYRREIRDAIDVLNDIHWAINTGGIIPDPDDGKKRYVGRRLWVWPSDEDIRHPPKNWIGDRSPVRSDLLDKALAKYLKRPWLQHDIIDGSVINALLFTELAEVSEQVRVGAATGTPNWSYILSDGNELAQLGWAIALPIVGFLARWVLLPAVSIGLLIYRFQTAAIVVIGLWALYVLYRLVVIPARWRRRKVRREAAVKADEIIQAMLHAWLAARGSTINPTRLKELVKVAEERGAAFRPVLHTLIDRAIQRDPTALVTE
;
A
#
# COMPACT_ATOMS: atom_id res chain seq x y z
N MET A 1 38.99 61.28 33.89
CA MET A 1 37.80 61.04 33.05
C MET A 1 38.27 60.15 31.92
N GLU A 2 38.42 58.87 32.26
CA GLU A 2 38.56 57.78 31.29
C GLU A 2 37.14 57.40 30.88
N ASN A 3 36.92 57.32 29.57
CA ASN A 3 35.66 56.92 28.97
C ASN A 3 35.53 55.39 29.11
N ASP A 4 34.69 54.97 30.05
CA ASP A 4 34.01 53.68 30.04
C ASP A 4 32.70 53.87 29.26
N ASP A 5 32.70 53.55 27.97
CA ASP A 5 31.51 53.35 27.15
C ASP A 5 32.04 52.74 25.84
N ASP A 6 31.91 51.42 25.65
CA ASP A 6 31.94 50.72 24.34
C ASP A 6 31.95 49.18 24.53
N LEU A 7 31.01 48.61 25.30
CA LEU A 7 30.80 47.16 25.38
C LEU A 7 29.30 46.80 25.45
N GLU A 8 28.51 47.27 24.49
CA GLU A 8 27.13 46.78 24.27
C GLU A 8 26.76 46.71 22.78
N GLU A 9 27.56 46.05 21.94
CA GLU A 9 27.15 45.73 20.55
C GLU A 9 27.75 44.38 20.10
N SER A 10 27.22 43.27 20.61
CA SER A 10 27.52 41.93 20.04
C SER A 10 26.32 40.96 20.06
N GLY A 11 25.10 41.47 20.17
CA GLY A 11 23.89 40.64 20.34
C GLY A 11 22.97 40.54 19.11
N LEU A 12 23.34 41.12 17.96
CA LEU A 12 22.45 41.25 16.80
C LEU A 12 22.84 40.41 15.56
N GLU A 13 23.99 39.72 15.56
CA GLU A 13 24.40 38.86 14.43
C GLU A 13 23.89 37.41 14.52
N ASP A 14 23.55 36.91 15.71
CA ASP A 14 23.18 35.51 15.89
C ASP A 14 21.75 35.17 15.40
N ASP A 15 20.81 36.12 15.48
CA ASP A 15 19.40 35.91 15.12
C ASP A 15 19.19 35.75 13.59
N ASP A 16 20.01 36.43 12.78
CA ASP A 16 19.94 36.35 11.30
C ASP A 16 20.43 34.97 10.79
N SER A 17 21.29 34.31 11.57
CA SER A 17 21.84 33.00 11.22
C SER A 17 20.82 31.85 11.38
N LEU A 18 19.91 31.94 12.36
CA LEU A 18 18.88 30.94 12.63
C LEU A 18 17.74 31.00 11.61
N GLN A 19 17.27 32.21 11.30
CA GLN A 19 16.26 32.43 10.26
C GLN A 19 16.75 31.90 8.89
N THR A 20 18.05 31.99 8.64
CA THR A 20 18.67 31.43 7.44
C THR A 20 18.59 29.89 7.39
N VAL A 21 18.78 29.20 8.51
CA VAL A 21 18.71 27.72 8.57
C VAL A 21 17.27 27.22 8.35
N GLU A 22 16.29 27.87 8.97
CA GLU A 22 14.87 27.51 8.79
C GLU A 22 14.40 27.78 7.36
N ALA A 23 14.80 28.92 6.77
CA ALA A 23 14.49 29.23 5.39
C ALA A 23 15.09 28.19 4.42
N GLN A 24 16.33 27.77 4.64
CA GLN A 24 16.98 26.70 3.86
C GLN A 24 16.27 25.36 4.03
N ALA A 25 15.84 25.02 5.24
CA ALA A 25 15.08 23.80 5.52
C ALA A 25 13.74 23.78 4.77
N LEU A 26 13.00 24.89 4.81
CA LEU A 26 11.72 25.04 4.10
C LEU A 26 11.91 25.02 2.57
N GLN A 27 13.03 25.52 2.06
CA GLN A 27 13.34 25.51 0.63
C GLN A 27 13.53 24.09 0.07
N GLN A 28 13.87 23.10 0.90
CA GLN A 28 13.92 21.70 0.46
C GLN A 28 12.55 21.12 0.10
N PHE A 29 11.47 21.73 0.59
CA PHE A 29 10.10 21.32 0.36
C PHE A 29 9.37 22.38 -0.47
N ASP A 30 9.74 22.49 -1.74
CA ASP A 30 9.20 23.53 -2.64
C ASP A 30 7.67 23.41 -2.82
N THR A 31 6.99 24.57 -2.75
CA THR A 31 5.53 24.71 -2.67
C THR A 31 4.79 24.41 -3.97
N ASP A 32 5.44 24.57 -5.13
CA ASP A 32 4.72 24.65 -6.39
C ASP A 32 4.75 23.36 -7.23
N GLU A 33 5.76 22.50 -7.06
CA GLU A 33 5.90 21.29 -7.88
C GLU A 33 6.07 19.99 -7.09
N SER A 34 6.67 19.98 -5.91
CA SER A 34 6.98 18.71 -5.20
C SER A 34 5.92 18.27 -4.21
N GLY A 35 5.05 19.19 -3.78
CA GLY A 35 4.12 18.90 -2.72
C GLY A 35 4.54 19.23 -1.30
N GLY A 36 5.51 20.12 -1.16
CA GLY A 36 6.08 20.45 0.13
C GLY A 36 5.17 21.14 1.13
N TRP A 37 3.91 21.48 0.82
CA TRP A 37 3.10 22.31 1.71
C TRP A 37 2.83 21.67 3.09
N GLU A 38 2.33 20.42 3.15
CA GLU A 38 2.15 19.73 4.44
C GLU A 38 3.49 19.50 5.15
N CYS A 39 4.55 19.18 4.40
CA CYS A 39 5.90 19.04 4.96
C CYS A 39 6.40 20.35 5.60
N ARG A 40 6.17 21.50 4.96
CA ARG A 40 6.51 22.83 5.51
C ARG A 40 5.69 23.15 6.75
N LYS A 41 4.39 22.81 6.75
CA LYS A 41 3.53 22.97 7.93
C LYS A 41 4.08 22.17 9.12
N ILE A 42 4.40 20.89 8.89
CA ILE A 42 5.00 20.01 9.90
C ILE A 42 6.34 20.58 10.41
N LEU A 43 7.21 21.06 9.50
CA LEU A 43 8.50 21.64 9.87
C LEU A 43 8.35 22.90 10.71
N ASN A 44 7.43 23.80 10.34
CA ASN A 44 7.15 25.00 11.13
C ASN A 44 6.69 24.64 12.56
N ASP A 45 5.80 23.64 12.68
CA ASP A 45 5.34 23.14 13.98
C ASP A 45 6.48 22.49 14.80
N TRP A 46 7.46 21.90 14.12
CA TRP A 46 8.66 21.37 14.76
C TRP A 46 9.67 22.45 15.15
N PHE A 47 9.87 23.51 14.37
CA PHE A 47 10.83 24.59 14.72
C PHE A 47 10.52 25.17 16.11
N VAL A 48 9.25 25.45 16.39
CA VAL A 48 8.82 25.94 17.72
C VAL A 48 9.17 24.95 18.84
N LYS A 49 8.97 23.65 18.61
CA LYS A 49 9.29 22.60 19.60
C LYS A 49 10.80 22.39 19.77
N LEU A 50 11.54 22.50 18.67
CA LEU A 50 12.98 22.33 18.62
C LEU A 50 13.70 23.48 19.30
N GLN A 51 13.26 24.71 19.07
CA GLN A 51 13.82 25.90 19.70
C GLN A 51 13.62 25.84 21.23
N ALA A 52 12.42 25.47 21.67
CA ALA A 52 12.13 25.27 23.09
C ALA A 52 12.97 24.16 23.75
N ARG A 53 13.40 23.15 22.96
CA ARG A 53 14.17 22.00 23.44
C ARG A 53 15.67 22.26 23.44
N ALA A 54 16.19 22.90 22.40
CA ALA A 54 17.60 23.24 22.27
C ALA A 54 18.02 24.38 23.21
N GLY A 55 17.09 25.25 23.58
CA GLY A 55 17.40 26.44 24.39
C GLY A 55 18.38 27.33 23.63
N ASP A 56 19.50 27.64 24.25
CA ASP A 56 20.53 28.52 23.68
C ASP A 56 21.64 27.76 22.89
N ASP A 57 21.54 26.43 22.74
CA ASP A 57 22.53 25.63 21.98
C ASP A 57 22.18 25.57 20.48
N ASP A 58 22.71 26.52 19.70
CA ASP A 58 22.57 26.59 18.23
C ASP A 58 23.07 25.31 17.53
N ALA A 59 24.17 24.72 17.99
CA ALA A 59 24.72 23.51 17.38
C ALA A 59 23.82 22.28 17.59
N GLN A 60 23.13 22.20 18.73
CA GLN A 60 22.08 21.21 18.95
C GLN A 60 20.86 21.48 18.06
N TYR A 61 20.38 22.74 18.00
CA TYR A 61 19.22 23.12 17.19
C TYR A 61 19.39 22.74 15.71
N ARG A 62 20.54 23.10 15.10
CA ARG A 62 20.84 22.77 13.70
C ARG A 62 20.91 21.27 13.44
N ARG A 63 21.42 20.48 14.40
CA ARG A 63 21.45 19.01 14.29
C ARG A 63 20.04 18.43 14.34
N GLU A 64 19.20 18.90 15.26
CA GLU A 64 17.83 18.41 15.40
C GLU A 64 16.96 18.80 14.18
N ILE A 65 17.16 19.99 13.60
CA ILE A 65 16.53 20.37 12.31
C ILE A 65 16.93 19.42 11.19
N ARG A 66 18.23 19.11 11.04
CA ARG A 66 18.69 18.20 9.99
C ARG A 66 18.07 16.81 10.14
N ASP A 67 18.04 16.30 11.37
CA ASP A 67 17.39 15.03 11.71
C ASP A 67 15.88 15.04 11.36
N ALA A 68 15.20 16.15 11.63
CA ALA A 68 13.78 16.33 11.32
C ALA A 68 13.52 16.29 9.82
N ILE A 69 14.33 17.03 9.04
CA ILE A 69 14.28 17.05 7.58
C ILE A 69 14.53 15.66 7.01
N ASP A 70 15.57 14.95 7.48
CA ASP A 70 15.91 13.62 7.00
C ASP A 70 14.75 12.63 7.24
N VAL A 71 14.13 12.66 8.42
CA VAL A 71 12.98 11.80 8.74
C VAL A 71 11.77 12.15 7.87
N LEU A 72 11.47 13.44 7.72
CA LEU A 72 10.32 13.88 6.92
C LEU A 72 10.49 13.55 5.44
N ASN A 73 11.70 13.72 4.89
CA ASN A 73 12.05 13.31 3.54
C ASN A 73 11.88 11.81 3.36
N ASP A 74 12.41 10.98 4.28
CA ASP A 74 12.27 9.54 4.20
C ASP A 74 10.80 9.09 4.22
N ILE A 75 9.97 9.70 5.07
CA ILE A 75 8.53 9.43 5.12
C ILE A 75 7.84 9.89 3.84
N HIS A 76 8.13 11.10 3.37
CA HIS A 76 7.54 11.65 2.15
C HIS A 76 7.87 10.77 0.94
N TRP A 77 9.14 10.38 0.78
CA TRP A 77 9.57 9.47 -0.29
C TRP A 77 8.98 8.07 -0.18
N ALA A 78 8.69 7.60 1.04
CA ALA A 78 8.06 6.31 1.26
C ALA A 78 6.55 6.30 0.94
N ILE A 79 5.86 7.45 1.04
CA ILE A 79 4.39 7.58 0.96
C ILE A 79 3.93 8.33 -0.32
N ASN A 80 4.84 8.98 -1.05
CA ASN A 80 4.51 9.77 -2.24
C ASN A 80 5.33 9.33 -3.47
N THR A 81 5.31 8.04 -3.77
CA THR A 81 6.04 7.49 -4.94
C THR A 81 5.46 7.90 -6.29
N GLY A 82 4.18 8.29 -6.32
CA GLY A 82 3.37 8.38 -7.53
C GLY A 82 3.17 9.79 -8.08
N GLY A 83 4.06 10.74 -7.79
CA GLY A 83 3.91 12.17 -8.09
C GLY A 83 3.80 12.58 -9.57
N ILE A 84 3.43 11.70 -10.50
CA ILE A 84 3.09 12.09 -11.87
C ILE A 84 1.75 11.44 -12.23
N ILE A 85 0.66 12.15 -11.93
CA ILE A 85 -0.61 11.87 -12.59
C ILE A 85 -0.61 12.67 -13.90
N PRO A 86 -0.67 12.04 -15.08
CA PRO A 86 -0.91 12.76 -16.32
C PRO A 86 -2.31 13.36 -16.24
N ASP A 87 -2.40 14.69 -16.28
CA ASP A 87 -3.67 15.38 -16.37
C ASP A 87 -4.34 15.00 -17.71
N PRO A 88 -5.53 14.36 -17.70
CA PRO A 88 -6.18 13.91 -18.92
C PRO A 88 -6.57 15.06 -19.86
N ASP A 89 -6.70 16.29 -19.34
CA ASP A 89 -7.16 17.44 -20.12
C ASP A 89 -6.02 18.31 -20.68
N ASP A 90 -4.84 18.32 -20.04
CA ASP A 90 -3.76 19.28 -20.39
C ASP A 90 -2.43 18.60 -20.77
N GLY A 91 -2.32 17.26 -20.66
CA GLY A 91 -1.08 16.52 -20.93
C GLY A 91 0.10 16.87 -20.02
N LYS A 92 -0.10 17.82 -19.08
CA LYS A 92 0.85 18.21 -18.06
C LYS A 92 0.78 17.24 -16.90
N LYS A 93 1.95 16.89 -16.38
CA LYS A 93 2.10 16.08 -15.18
C LYS A 93 1.68 16.96 -14.00
N ARG A 94 0.51 16.72 -13.39
CA ARG A 94 0.18 17.37 -12.12
C ARG A 94 0.76 16.51 -11.00
N TYR A 95 1.70 17.09 -10.27
CA TYR A 95 2.10 16.56 -8.99
C TYR A 95 0.95 16.77 -8.01
N VAL A 96 0.40 15.70 -7.42
CA VAL A 96 -0.68 15.78 -6.41
C VAL A 96 -0.12 16.24 -5.06
N GLY A 97 0.92 17.04 -5.08
CA GLY A 97 1.93 17.02 -4.05
C GLY A 97 1.48 17.59 -2.70
N ARG A 98 0.44 18.42 -2.60
CA ARG A 98 0.24 19.24 -1.38
C ARG A 98 0.12 18.44 -0.08
N ARG A 99 -0.24 17.16 -0.15
CA ARG A 99 -0.44 16.27 0.99
C ARG A 99 0.60 15.16 1.06
N LEU A 100 1.00 14.81 2.28
CA LEU A 100 1.89 13.69 2.57
C LEU A 100 1.24 12.36 2.18
N TRP A 101 -0.06 12.22 2.41
CA TRP A 101 -0.88 11.11 1.93
C TRP A 101 -1.93 11.59 0.93
N VAL A 102 -1.89 11.01 -0.26
CA VAL A 102 -2.93 11.17 -1.27
C VAL A 102 -3.80 9.93 -1.26
N TRP A 103 -5.10 10.15 -1.06
CA TRP A 103 -6.06 9.06 -1.05
C TRP A 103 -6.07 8.34 -2.41
N PRO A 104 -5.76 7.03 -2.44
CA PRO A 104 -5.95 6.24 -3.65
C PRO A 104 -7.42 6.27 -4.03
N SER A 105 -7.68 6.28 -5.33
CA SER A 105 -9.03 6.16 -5.86
C SER A 105 -9.62 4.79 -5.50
N ASP A 106 -10.95 4.68 -5.51
CA ASP A 106 -11.61 3.39 -5.31
C ASP A 106 -11.25 2.39 -6.43
N GLU A 107 -10.77 2.86 -7.59
CA GLU A 107 -10.23 2.06 -8.68
C GLU A 107 -8.83 1.51 -8.36
N ASP A 108 -7.99 2.24 -7.62
CA ASP A 108 -6.65 1.79 -7.25
C ASP A 108 -6.68 0.55 -6.34
N ILE A 109 -7.74 0.40 -5.55
CA ILE A 109 -8.02 -0.82 -4.76
C ILE A 109 -8.33 -2.00 -5.70
N ARG A 110 -8.90 -1.74 -6.89
CA ARG A 110 -9.35 -2.75 -7.86
C ARG A 110 -8.25 -3.26 -8.78
N HIS A 111 -7.17 -2.51 -8.95
CA HIS A 111 -6.05 -2.89 -9.78
C HIS A 111 -4.94 -3.60 -8.98
N PRO A 112 -4.19 -4.54 -9.59
CA PRO A 112 -3.07 -5.19 -8.93
C PRO A 112 -1.97 -4.18 -8.58
N PRO A 113 -1.21 -4.41 -7.51
CA PRO A 113 -0.02 -3.63 -7.19
C PRO A 113 1.03 -3.58 -8.30
N LYS A 114 1.02 -4.56 -9.22
CA LYS A 114 1.94 -4.65 -10.37
C LYS A 114 1.60 -3.73 -11.53
N ASN A 115 0.34 -3.33 -11.67
CA ASN A 115 -0.14 -2.47 -12.77
C ASN A 115 -0.12 -0.99 -12.44
N TRP A 116 0.31 -0.67 -11.23
CA TRP A 116 0.60 0.66 -10.78
C TRP A 116 1.77 1.24 -11.58
N ILE A 117 1.46 1.87 -12.73
CA ILE A 117 2.43 2.33 -13.75
C ILE A 117 3.53 3.23 -13.15
N GLY A 118 4.71 2.67 -12.87
CA GLY A 118 5.86 3.40 -12.30
C GLY A 118 5.85 3.47 -10.77
N ASP A 119 5.99 2.34 -10.09
CA ASP A 119 6.02 2.26 -8.62
C ASP A 119 4.79 2.86 -7.91
N ARG A 120 3.58 2.83 -8.50
CA ARG A 120 2.36 3.46 -7.91
C ARG A 120 1.69 2.63 -6.82
N SER A 121 2.45 1.87 -6.03
CA SER A 121 1.99 1.80 -4.65
C SER A 121 2.11 3.23 -4.14
N PRO A 122 1.05 3.84 -3.59
CA PRO A 122 1.28 5.09 -2.89
C PRO A 122 2.36 4.87 -1.82
N VAL A 123 2.60 3.62 -1.39
CA VAL A 123 3.57 3.28 -0.35
C VAL A 123 4.68 2.35 -0.83
N ARG A 124 5.94 2.76 -0.72
CA ARG A 124 7.10 1.87 -0.77
C ARG A 124 7.32 1.22 0.59
N SER A 125 6.81 0.01 0.77
CA SER A 125 6.79 -0.67 2.07
C SER A 125 8.18 -0.87 2.69
N ASP A 126 9.21 -1.11 1.87
CA ASP A 126 10.60 -1.28 2.30
C ASP A 126 11.25 0.02 2.81
N LEU A 127 10.92 1.15 2.17
CA LEU A 127 11.34 2.46 2.62
C LEU A 127 10.54 2.94 3.83
N LEU A 128 9.23 2.65 3.85
CA LEU A 128 8.36 3.04 4.94
C LEU A 128 8.82 2.43 6.26
N ASP A 129 9.16 1.14 6.30
CA ASP A 129 9.64 0.49 7.54
C ASP A 129 10.91 1.17 8.08
N LYS A 130 11.84 1.55 7.20
CA LYS A 130 13.08 2.26 7.57
C LYS A 130 12.80 3.67 8.07
N ALA A 131 11.93 4.41 7.37
CA ALA A 131 11.52 5.76 7.73
C ALA A 131 10.84 5.77 9.10
N LEU A 132 9.91 4.83 9.33
CA LEU A 132 9.20 4.68 10.60
C LEU A 132 10.12 4.29 11.74
N ALA A 133 11.12 3.43 11.51
CA ALA A 133 12.11 3.15 12.54
C ALA A 133 12.89 4.40 12.97
N LYS A 134 13.23 5.31 12.04
CA LYS A 134 13.90 6.59 12.38
C LYS A 134 12.96 7.56 13.10
N TYR A 135 11.69 7.62 12.69
CA TYR A 135 10.67 8.47 13.29
C TYR A 135 10.30 8.01 14.70
N LEU A 136 10.04 6.72 14.91
CA LEU A 136 9.67 6.16 16.21
C LEU A 136 10.80 6.27 17.25
N LYS A 137 12.07 6.30 16.81
CA LYS A 137 13.24 6.56 17.68
C LYS A 137 13.31 8.00 18.21
N ARG A 138 12.53 8.93 17.63
CA ARG A 138 12.56 10.36 17.97
C ARG A 138 11.16 10.82 18.41
N PRO A 139 10.75 10.55 19.67
CA PRO A 139 9.42 10.91 20.16
C PRO A 139 9.08 12.40 20.06
N TRP A 140 10.07 13.27 20.01
CA TRP A 140 9.91 14.72 19.87
C TRP A 140 9.47 15.15 18.46
N LEU A 141 9.64 14.30 17.44
CA LEU A 141 9.14 14.52 16.08
C LEU A 141 7.65 14.18 15.93
N GLN A 142 6.98 13.69 16.97
CA GLN A 142 5.60 13.21 16.83
C GLN A 142 4.64 14.29 16.31
N HIS A 143 3.94 13.99 15.22
CA HIS A 143 3.02 14.89 14.54
C HIS A 143 1.77 14.15 14.03
N ASP A 144 0.58 14.72 14.24
CA ASP A 144 -0.69 14.05 13.95
C ASP A 144 -0.90 13.80 12.44
N ILE A 145 -0.53 14.78 11.60
CA ILE A 145 -0.53 14.64 10.13
C ILE A 145 0.34 13.45 9.68
N ILE A 146 1.54 13.27 10.27
CA ILE A 146 2.41 12.14 9.93
C ILE A 146 1.78 10.84 10.41
N ASP A 147 1.38 10.76 11.67
CA ASP A 147 0.80 9.54 12.24
C ASP A 147 -0.45 9.11 11.45
N GLY A 148 -1.34 10.04 11.12
CA GLY A 148 -2.52 9.79 10.28
C GLY A 148 -2.18 9.34 8.86
N SER A 149 -1.22 9.98 8.21
CA SER A 149 -0.76 9.61 6.86
C SER A 149 -0.15 8.21 6.84
N VAL A 150 0.70 7.90 7.82
CA VAL A 150 1.35 6.60 7.96
C VAL A 150 0.35 5.50 8.30
N ILE A 151 -0.59 5.74 9.21
CA ILE A 151 -1.65 4.77 9.55
C ILE A 151 -2.44 4.40 8.29
N ASN A 152 -2.80 5.39 7.49
CA ASN A 152 -3.52 5.17 6.24
C ASN A 152 -2.70 4.42 5.19
N ALA A 153 -1.43 4.79 5.04
CA ALA A 153 -0.47 4.09 4.20
C ALA A 153 -0.36 2.61 4.58
N LEU A 154 -0.15 2.30 5.86
CA LEU A 154 -0.03 0.93 6.36
C LEU A 154 -1.30 0.11 6.16
N LEU A 155 -2.47 0.66 6.52
CA LEU A 155 -3.76 -0.02 6.34
C LEU A 155 -4.03 -0.31 4.87
N PHE A 156 -3.74 0.65 3.99
CA PHE A 156 -3.93 0.49 2.55
C PHE A 156 -2.99 -0.58 1.97
N THR A 157 -1.70 -0.56 2.31
CA THR A 157 -0.74 -1.55 1.81
C THR A 157 -1.15 -2.97 2.18
N GLU A 158 -1.52 -3.22 3.44
CA GLU A 158 -1.96 -4.54 3.89
C GLU A 158 -3.26 -4.97 3.19
N LEU A 159 -4.23 -4.06 3.04
CA LEU A 159 -5.48 -4.33 2.31
C LEU A 159 -5.22 -4.69 0.85
N ALA A 160 -4.33 -3.95 0.18
CA ALA A 160 -3.98 -4.19 -1.21
C ALA A 160 -3.26 -5.54 -1.40
N GLU A 161 -2.32 -5.88 -0.52
CA GLU A 161 -1.61 -7.17 -0.54
C GLU A 161 -2.56 -8.35 -0.32
N VAL A 162 -3.46 -8.26 0.66
CA VAL A 162 -4.45 -9.32 0.92
C VAL A 162 -5.42 -9.46 -0.25
N SER A 163 -5.92 -8.35 -0.79
CA SER A 163 -6.79 -8.33 -1.98
C SER A 163 -6.12 -9.01 -3.18
N GLU A 164 -4.84 -8.72 -3.41
CA GLU A 164 -4.04 -9.34 -4.47
C GLU A 164 -3.90 -10.86 -4.28
N GLN A 165 -3.57 -11.31 -3.06
CA GLN A 165 -3.47 -12.74 -2.75
C GLN A 165 -4.79 -13.49 -3.00
N VAL A 166 -5.92 -12.84 -2.73
CA VAL A 166 -7.25 -13.40 -3.02
C VAL A 166 -7.50 -13.46 -4.53
N ARG A 167 -7.16 -12.40 -5.28
CA ARG A 167 -7.33 -12.33 -6.75
C ARG A 167 -6.49 -13.35 -7.51
N VAL A 168 -5.21 -13.49 -7.13
CA VAL A 168 -4.30 -14.51 -7.67
C VAL A 168 -4.74 -15.93 -7.28
N GLY A 169 -5.62 -16.05 -6.27
CA GLY A 169 -6.18 -17.31 -5.81
C GLY A 169 -5.27 -18.07 -4.84
N ALA A 170 -4.22 -17.41 -4.33
CA ALA A 170 -3.36 -17.95 -3.28
C ALA A 170 -4.18 -18.31 -2.02
N ALA A 171 -5.12 -17.45 -1.65
CA ALA A 171 -6.05 -17.69 -0.52
C ALA A 171 -6.97 -18.91 -0.73
N THR A 172 -7.26 -19.28 -1.97
CA THR A 172 -8.15 -20.42 -2.30
C THR A 172 -7.37 -21.71 -2.62
N GLY A 173 -6.03 -21.66 -2.58
CA GLY A 173 -5.15 -22.77 -2.94
C GLY A 173 -5.19 -23.15 -4.42
N THR A 174 -5.69 -22.27 -5.29
CA THR A 174 -5.61 -22.46 -6.74
C THR A 174 -5.28 -21.19 -7.48
N PRO A 175 -4.27 -21.21 -8.37
CA PRO A 175 -3.94 -20.06 -9.18
C PRO A 175 -5.12 -19.68 -10.06
N ASN A 176 -5.49 -18.40 -10.01
CA ASN A 176 -6.49 -17.80 -10.87
C ASN A 176 -5.84 -17.39 -12.19
N TRP A 177 -5.73 -18.34 -13.11
CA TRP A 177 -5.04 -18.13 -14.39
C TRP A 177 -5.65 -17.01 -15.24
N SER A 178 -6.97 -16.78 -15.16
CA SER A 178 -7.56 -15.67 -15.92
C SER A 178 -7.05 -14.33 -15.42
N TYR A 179 -6.90 -14.17 -14.11
CA TYR A 179 -6.34 -12.97 -13.49
C TYR A 179 -4.85 -12.79 -13.81
N ILE A 180 -4.07 -13.87 -13.70
CA ILE A 180 -2.63 -13.86 -13.98
C ILE A 180 -2.35 -13.52 -15.46
N LEU A 181 -3.15 -14.04 -16.40
CA LEU A 181 -2.97 -13.79 -17.84
C LEU A 181 -3.57 -12.46 -18.30
N SER A 182 -4.57 -11.94 -17.58
CA SER A 182 -5.14 -10.63 -17.89
C SER A 182 -4.34 -9.48 -17.33
N ASP A 183 -3.40 -9.78 -16.42
CA ASP A 183 -2.64 -8.79 -15.66
C ASP A 183 -3.60 -7.72 -15.13
N GLY A 184 -4.61 -8.10 -14.35
CA GLY A 184 -5.57 -7.16 -13.75
C GLY A 184 -6.53 -6.37 -14.68
N ASN A 185 -6.46 -6.50 -16.01
CA ASN A 185 -7.44 -5.87 -16.91
C ASN A 185 -8.78 -6.62 -16.86
N GLU A 186 -9.87 -5.95 -16.46
CA GLU A 186 -11.19 -6.59 -16.26
C GLU A 186 -11.76 -7.22 -17.54
N LEU A 187 -11.65 -6.54 -18.69
CA LEU A 187 -12.14 -7.05 -19.97
C LEU A 187 -11.32 -8.25 -20.44
N ALA A 188 -9.99 -8.16 -20.34
CA ALA A 188 -9.11 -9.28 -20.68
C ALA A 188 -9.34 -10.45 -19.72
N GLN A 189 -9.60 -10.19 -18.44
CA GLN A 189 -9.90 -11.20 -17.43
C GLN A 189 -11.17 -11.96 -17.76
N LEU A 190 -12.24 -11.26 -18.15
CA LEU A 190 -13.47 -11.89 -18.62
C LEU A 190 -13.21 -12.76 -19.86
N GLY A 191 -12.45 -12.24 -20.82
CA GLY A 191 -12.03 -12.98 -22.01
C GLY A 191 -11.30 -14.28 -21.67
N TRP A 192 -10.27 -14.22 -20.81
CA TRP A 192 -9.53 -15.39 -20.36
C TRP A 192 -10.37 -16.34 -19.51
N ALA A 193 -11.27 -15.83 -18.67
CA ALA A 193 -12.16 -16.62 -17.85
C ALA A 193 -13.12 -17.47 -18.68
N ILE A 194 -13.49 -17.02 -19.89
CA ILE A 194 -14.31 -17.76 -20.85
C ILE A 194 -13.44 -18.66 -21.74
N ALA A 195 -12.32 -18.14 -22.25
CA ALA A 195 -11.46 -18.83 -23.19
C ALA A 195 -10.77 -20.07 -22.57
N LEU A 196 -10.24 -19.96 -21.35
CA LEU A 196 -9.52 -21.06 -20.70
C LEU A 196 -10.38 -22.33 -20.50
N PRO A 197 -11.65 -22.23 -20.01
CA PRO A 197 -12.55 -23.37 -19.98
C PRO A 197 -12.84 -23.97 -21.36
N ILE A 198 -13.04 -23.15 -22.39
CA ILE A 198 -13.35 -23.62 -23.76
C ILE A 198 -12.15 -24.36 -24.35
N VAL A 199 -10.97 -23.75 -24.33
CA VAL A 199 -9.72 -24.37 -24.79
C VAL A 199 -9.44 -25.66 -24.01
N GLY A 200 -9.60 -25.60 -22.68
CA GLY A 200 -9.45 -26.76 -21.82
C GLY A 200 -10.52 -27.86 -22.03
N PHE A 201 -11.68 -27.52 -22.58
CA PHE A 201 -12.71 -28.48 -22.99
C PHE A 201 -12.32 -29.14 -24.32
N LEU A 202 -12.01 -28.34 -25.34
CA LEU A 202 -11.60 -28.83 -26.66
C LEU A 202 -10.37 -29.74 -26.58
N ALA A 203 -9.34 -29.32 -25.84
CA ALA A 203 -8.12 -30.10 -25.66
C ALA A 203 -8.37 -31.45 -24.95
N ARG A 204 -9.32 -31.53 -24.02
CA ARG A 204 -9.58 -32.76 -23.24
C ARG A 204 -10.59 -33.69 -23.90
N TRP A 205 -11.60 -33.14 -24.58
CA TRP A 205 -12.74 -33.91 -25.06
C TRP A 205 -12.78 -34.07 -26.57
N VAL A 206 -12.20 -33.15 -27.34
CA VAL A 206 -12.26 -33.17 -28.81
C VAL A 206 -10.94 -33.66 -29.41
N LEU A 207 -9.81 -33.21 -28.85
CA LEU A 207 -8.49 -33.51 -29.41
C LEU A 207 -8.17 -35.01 -29.46
N LEU A 208 -8.35 -35.73 -28.35
CA LEU A 208 -8.00 -37.16 -28.27
C LEU A 208 -8.86 -38.04 -29.20
N PRO A 209 -10.21 -37.87 -29.27
CA PRO A 209 -11.02 -38.55 -30.27
C PRO A 209 -10.62 -38.17 -31.71
N ALA A 210 -10.38 -36.89 -31.99
CA ALA A 210 -9.97 -36.44 -33.33
C ALA A 210 -8.64 -37.07 -33.77
N VAL A 211 -7.64 -37.14 -32.88
CA VAL A 211 -6.36 -37.81 -33.14
C VAL A 211 -6.57 -39.30 -33.41
N SER A 212 -7.45 -39.97 -32.65
CA SER A 212 -7.74 -41.39 -32.89
C SER A 212 -8.38 -41.66 -34.25
N ILE A 213 -9.31 -40.81 -34.68
CA ILE A 213 -9.94 -40.88 -36.02
C ILE A 213 -8.89 -40.63 -37.09
N GLY A 214 -8.02 -39.64 -36.91
CA GLY A 214 -6.90 -39.37 -37.81
C GLY A 214 -6.00 -40.60 -37.97
N LEU A 215 -5.60 -41.26 -36.87
CA LEU A 215 -4.79 -42.47 -36.90
C LEU A 215 -5.48 -43.63 -37.63
N LEU A 216 -6.81 -43.77 -37.52
CA LEU A 216 -7.57 -44.76 -38.28
C LEU A 216 -7.53 -44.49 -39.79
N ILE A 217 -7.65 -43.23 -40.21
CA ILE A 217 -7.57 -42.83 -41.63
C ILE A 217 -6.20 -43.18 -42.22
N TYR A 218 -5.11 -42.96 -41.47
CA TYR A 218 -3.75 -43.33 -41.89
C TYR A 218 -3.40 -44.81 -41.68
N ARG A 219 -4.40 -45.67 -41.37
CA ARG A 219 -4.27 -47.13 -41.17
C ARG A 219 -3.40 -47.57 -39.98
N PHE A 220 -3.14 -46.68 -39.02
CA PHE A 220 -2.48 -47.04 -37.75
C PHE A 220 -3.48 -47.57 -36.71
N GLN A 221 -4.10 -48.72 -37.01
CA GLN A 221 -5.20 -49.28 -36.19
C GLN A 221 -4.81 -49.53 -34.73
N THR A 222 -3.65 -50.12 -34.48
CA THR A 222 -3.16 -50.40 -33.13
C THR A 222 -2.99 -49.11 -32.31
N ALA A 223 -2.41 -48.07 -32.92
CA ALA A 223 -2.22 -46.79 -32.26
C ALA A 223 -3.57 -46.11 -31.94
N ALA A 224 -4.53 -46.15 -32.86
CA ALA A 224 -5.87 -45.60 -32.65
C ALA A 224 -6.60 -46.28 -31.48
N ILE A 225 -6.56 -47.62 -31.41
CA ILE A 225 -7.18 -48.39 -30.31
C ILE A 225 -6.54 -48.02 -28.97
N VAL A 226 -5.22 -47.91 -28.91
CA VAL A 226 -4.50 -47.51 -27.68
C VAL A 226 -4.91 -46.10 -27.25
N VAL A 227 -4.97 -45.13 -28.17
CA VAL A 227 -5.39 -43.75 -27.87
C VAL A 227 -6.82 -43.70 -27.35
N ILE A 228 -7.75 -44.43 -27.96
CA ILE A 228 -9.15 -44.53 -27.50
C ILE A 228 -9.22 -45.18 -26.12
N GLY A 229 -8.47 -46.26 -25.90
CA GLY A 229 -8.39 -46.94 -24.60
C GLY A 229 -7.89 -46.01 -23.49
N LEU A 230 -6.83 -45.24 -23.74
CA LEU A 230 -6.31 -44.23 -22.81
C LEU A 230 -7.33 -43.12 -22.55
N TRP A 231 -8.04 -42.66 -23.60
CA TRP A 231 -9.09 -41.66 -23.44
C TRP A 231 -10.25 -42.18 -22.60
N ALA A 232 -10.73 -43.40 -22.86
CA ALA A 232 -11.79 -44.04 -22.08
C ALA A 232 -11.39 -44.22 -20.60
N LEU A 233 -10.15 -44.66 -20.34
CA LEU A 233 -9.61 -44.76 -18.98
C LEU A 233 -9.54 -43.39 -18.29
N TYR A 234 -9.12 -42.35 -19.01
CA TYR A 234 -9.13 -40.97 -18.50
C TYR A 234 -10.54 -40.47 -18.16
N VAL A 235 -11.54 -40.77 -19.00
CA VAL A 235 -12.95 -40.44 -18.73
C VAL A 235 -13.46 -41.17 -17.49
N LEU A 236 -13.17 -42.46 -17.37
CA LEU A 236 -13.55 -43.26 -16.20
C LEU A 236 -12.90 -42.71 -14.91
N TYR A 237 -11.60 -42.43 -14.94
CA TYR A 237 -10.89 -41.77 -13.84
C TYR A 237 -11.54 -40.42 -13.49
N ARG A 238 -11.91 -39.62 -14.49
CA ARG A 238 -12.58 -38.33 -14.30
C ARG A 238 -13.92 -38.48 -13.58
N LEU A 239 -14.71 -39.52 -13.88
CA LEU A 239 -15.97 -39.86 -13.23
C LEU A 239 -15.76 -40.25 -11.76
N VAL A 240 -14.78 -41.10 -11.48
CA VAL A 240 -14.43 -41.54 -10.11
C VAL A 240 -14.00 -40.36 -9.23
N VAL A 241 -13.31 -39.36 -9.79
CA VAL A 241 -12.82 -38.19 -9.04
C VAL A 241 -13.87 -37.09 -8.86
N ILE A 242 -15.08 -37.20 -9.44
CA ILE A 242 -16.14 -36.19 -9.30
C ILE A 242 -16.47 -35.88 -7.84
N PRO A 243 -16.75 -36.84 -6.95
CA PRO A 243 -17.12 -36.55 -5.56
C PRO A 243 -16.02 -35.78 -4.80
N ALA A 244 -14.75 -36.16 -5.03
CA ALA A 244 -13.61 -35.46 -4.45
C ALA A 244 -13.52 -33.99 -4.92
N ARG A 245 -13.87 -33.71 -6.19
CA ARG A 245 -13.93 -32.33 -6.69
C ARG A 245 -15.05 -31.52 -6.07
N TRP A 246 -16.20 -32.13 -5.79
CA TRP A 246 -17.31 -31.44 -5.15
C TRP A 246 -16.94 -31.02 -3.72
N ARG A 247 -16.27 -31.91 -2.97
CA ARG A 247 -15.71 -31.56 -1.65
C ARG A 247 -14.71 -30.42 -1.74
N ARG A 248 -13.76 -30.48 -2.69
CA ARG A 248 -12.79 -29.38 -2.91
C ARG A 248 -13.47 -28.06 -3.30
N ARG A 249 -14.53 -28.10 -4.11
CA ARG A 249 -15.31 -26.89 -4.45
C ARG A 249 -15.97 -26.28 -3.23
N LYS A 250 -16.50 -27.10 -2.31
CA LYS A 250 -17.08 -26.62 -1.05
C LYS A 250 -16.03 -25.90 -0.20
N VAL A 251 -14.88 -26.55 0.03
CA VAL A 251 -13.76 -25.94 0.78
C VAL A 251 -13.28 -24.63 0.15
N ARG A 252 -13.21 -24.57 -1.19
CA ARG A 252 -12.85 -23.32 -1.89
C ARG A 252 -13.88 -22.21 -1.73
N ARG A 253 -15.17 -22.55 -1.74
CA ARG A 253 -16.23 -21.56 -1.48
C ARG A 253 -16.13 -21.02 -0.06
N GLU A 254 -15.92 -21.91 0.91
CA GLU A 254 -15.71 -21.52 2.31
C GLU A 254 -14.47 -20.62 2.46
N ALA A 255 -13.35 -20.97 1.81
CA ALA A 255 -12.15 -20.15 1.79
C ALA A 255 -12.37 -18.78 1.12
N ALA A 256 -13.14 -18.73 0.02
CA ALA A 256 -13.47 -17.48 -0.65
C ALA A 256 -14.37 -16.57 0.18
N VAL A 257 -15.36 -17.14 0.88
CA VAL A 257 -16.22 -16.39 1.82
C VAL A 257 -15.37 -15.83 2.96
N LYS A 258 -14.49 -16.64 3.56
CA LYS A 258 -13.59 -16.18 4.62
C LYS A 258 -12.66 -15.06 4.13
N ALA A 259 -12.12 -15.19 2.92
CA ALA A 259 -11.28 -14.18 2.31
C ALA A 259 -12.03 -12.85 2.10
N ASP A 260 -13.28 -12.90 1.64
CA ASP A 260 -14.13 -11.72 1.50
C ASP A 260 -14.43 -11.07 2.87
N GLU A 261 -14.74 -11.86 3.89
CA GLU A 261 -14.97 -11.37 5.26
C GLU A 261 -13.76 -10.64 5.85
N ILE A 262 -12.54 -11.11 5.55
CA ILE A 262 -11.28 -10.47 5.94
C ILE A 262 -11.12 -9.13 5.20
N ILE A 263 -11.26 -9.14 3.87
CA ILE A 263 -11.13 -7.92 3.04
C ILE A 263 -12.13 -6.85 3.49
N GLN A 264 -13.39 -7.22 3.72
CA GLN A 264 -14.41 -6.29 4.19
C GLN A 264 -14.05 -5.69 5.56
N ALA A 265 -13.54 -6.50 6.49
CA ALA A 265 -13.13 -6.00 7.80
C ALA A 265 -11.94 -5.03 7.72
N MET A 266 -10.94 -5.34 6.88
CA MET A 266 -9.81 -4.45 6.62
C MET A 266 -10.26 -3.15 5.93
N LEU A 267 -11.19 -3.24 4.97
CA LEU A 267 -11.77 -2.09 4.29
C LEU A 267 -12.51 -1.18 5.28
N HIS A 268 -13.27 -1.74 6.22
CA HIS A 268 -13.92 -0.94 7.26
C HIS A 268 -12.91 -0.21 8.17
N ALA A 269 -11.81 -0.86 8.55
CA ALA A 269 -10.74 -0.21 9.31
C ALA A 269 -10.09 0.93 8.52
N TRP A 270 -9.76 0.70 7.24
CA TRP A 270 -9.19 1.72 6.36
C TRP A 270 -10.15 2.90 6.13
N LEU A 271 -11.43 2.63 5.88
CA LEU A 271 -12.46 3.67 5.74
C LEU A 271 -12.67 4.47 7.04
N ALA A 272 -12.48 3.87 8.21
CA ALA A 272 -12.54 4.59 9.49
C ALA A 272 -11.33 5.49 9.74
N ALA A 273 -10.19 5.19 9.11
CA ALA A 273 -9.02 6.06 9.07
C ALA A 273 -9.11 7.12 7.96
N ARG A 274 -10.14 7.05 7.10
CA ARG A 274 -10.42 8.01 6.02
C ARG A 274 -11.18 9.23 6.53
N GLY A 275 -10.47 10.35 6.63
CA GLY A 275 -11.03 11.65 6.99
C GLY A 275 -9.96 12.62 7.47
N SER A 276 -10.36 13.86 7.74
CA SER A 276 -9.54 14.87 8.42
C SER A 276 -9.49 14.67 9.93
N THR A 277 -10.38 13.84 10.47
CA THR A 277 -10.43 13.49 11.89
C THR A 277 -10.65 12.00 12.03
N ILE A 278 -9.69 11.33 12.66
CA ILE A 278 -9.72 9.88 12.91
C ILE A 278 -10.07 9.67 14.38
N ASN A 279 -10.99 8.75 14.69
CA ASN A 279 -11.19 8.29 16.06
C ASN A 279 -10.27 7.09 16.32
N PRO A 280 -9.16 7.25 17.06
CA PRO A 280 -8.15 6.21 17.17
C PRO A 280 -8.63 5.01 18.02
N THR A 281 -9.53 5.24 18.99
CA THR A 281 -10.15 4.17 19.79
C THR A 281 -11.01 3.26 18.92
N ARG A 282 -11.90 3.86 18.11
CA ARG A 282 -12.74 3.12 17.15
C ARG A 282 -11.90 2.42 16.09
N LEU A 283 -10.83 3.06 15.62
CA LEU A 283 -9.91 2.46 14.66
C LEU A 283 -9.23 1.21 15.26
N LYS A 284 -8.77 1.28 16.51
CA LYS A 284 -8.18 0.13 17.21
C LYS A 284 -9.14 -1.06 17.30
N GLU A 285 -10.41 -0.79 17.62
CA GLU A 285 -11.45 -1.82 17.66
C GLU A 285 -11.66 -2.47 16.30
N LEU A 286 -11.75 -1.69 15.23
CA LEU A 286 -11.92 -2.20 13.86
C LEU A 286 -10.72 -3.02 13.37
N VAL A 287 -9.50 -2.57 13.68
CA VAL A 287 -8.27 -3.31 13.40
C VAL A 287 -8.30 -4.66 14.13
N LYS A 288 -8.66 -4.67 15.42
CA LYS A 288 -8.78 -5.91 16.20
C LYS A 288 -9.83 -6.87 15.62
N VAL A 289 -10.99 -6.37 15.20
CA VAL A 289 -12.02 -7.19 14.53
C VAL A 289 -11.50 -7.80 13.23
N ALA A 290 -10.70 -7.06 12.45
CA ALA A 290 -10.08 -7.59 11.25
C ALA A 290 -9.02 -8.68 11.59
N GLU A 291 -8.23 -8.50 12.65
CA GLU A 291 -7.27 -9.50 13.11
C GLU A 291 -7.94 -10.79 13.62
N GLU A 292 -9.05 -10.67 14.36
CA GLU A 292 -9.86 -11.81 14.81
C GLU A 292 -10.41 -12.63 13.64
N ARG A 293 -10.62 -12.00 12.47
CA ARG A 293 -11.04 -12.67 11.22
C ARG A 293 -9.87 -13.28 10.44
N GLY A 294 -8.63 -12.95 10.82
CA GLY A 294 -7.40 -13.48 10.24
C GLY A 294 -6.62 -12.49 9.37
N ALA A 295 -6.93 -11.19 9.43
CA ALA A 295 -6.02 -10.18 8.90
C ALA A 295 -4.72 -10.13 9.72
N ALA A 296 -3.61 -9.81 9.08
CA ALA A 296 -2.35 -9.56 9.75
C ALA A 296 -1.94 -8.12 9.47
N PHE A 297 -1.77 -7.32 10.52
CA PHE A 297 -1.23 -5.97 10.39
C PHE A 297 0.18 -5.89 10.99
N ARG A 298 0.96 -4.94 10.49
CA ARG A 298 2.31 -4.69 11.03
C ARG A 298 2.22 -4.19 12.48
N PRO A 299 3.11 -4.63 13.39
CA PRO A 299 3.10 -4.18 14.80
C PRO A 299 3.24 -2.66 14.99
N VAL A 300 3.90 -1.98 14.04
CA VAL A 300 4.02 -0.51 14.04
C VAL A 300 2.67 0.19 13.95
N LEU A 301 1.69 -0.38 13.24
CA LEU A 301 0.35 0.18 13.16
C LEU A 301 -0.28 0.31 14.55
N HIS A 302 -0.22 -0.76 15.34
CA HIS A 302 -0.71 -0.75 16.73
C HIS A 302 0.01 0.26 17.59
N THR A 303 1.32 0.40 17.42
CA THR A 303 2.13 1.38 18.17
C THR A 303 1.70 2.82 17.87
N LEU A 304 1.39 3.14 16.60
CA LEU A 304 0.93 4.46 16.19
C LEU A 304 -0.49 4.74 16.69
N ILE A 305 -1.39 3.76 16.60
CA ILE A 305 -2.76 3.88 17.12
C ILE A 305 -2.73 4.09 18.64
N ASP A 306 -1.95 3.30 19.37
CA ASP A 306 -1.84 3.43 20.84
C ASP A 306 -1.29 4.78 21.26
N ARG A 307 -0.32 5.31 20.51
CA ARG A 307 0.20 6.65 20.72
C ARG A 307 -0.86 7.72 20.45
N ALA A 308 -1.63 7.60 19.37
CA ALA A 308 -2.73 8.51 19.08
C ALA A 308 -3.78 8.50 20.21
N ILE A 309 -4.15 7.31 20.71
CA ILE A 309 -5.08 7.17 21.86
C ILE A 309 -4.53 7.84 23.12
N GLN A 310 -3.23 7.71 23.40
CA GLN A 310 -2.59 8.34 24.55
C GLN A 310 -2.62 9.87 24.48
N ARG A 311 -2.55 10.45 23.27
CA ARG A 311 -2.61 11.90 23.05
C ARG A 311 -4.05 12.41 23.10
N ASP A 312 -4.93 11.84 22.29
CA ASP A 312 -6.36 12.15 22.27
C ASP A 312 -7.16 10.88 21.89
N PRO A 313 -7.93 10.30 22.81
CA PRO A 313 -8.69 9.08 22.54
C PRO A 313 -9.88 9.30 21.60
N THR A 314 -10.31 10.55 21.39
CA THR A 314 -11.54 10.90 20.67
C THR A 314 -11.29 11.41 19.25
N ALA A 315 -10.21 12.16 19.03
CA ALA A 315 -9.94 12.79 17.75
C ALA A 315 -8.44 12.94 17.48
N LEU A 316 -7.99 12.37 16.36
CA LEU A 316 -6.69 12.65 15.75
C LEU A 316 -6.95 13.53 14.52
N VAL A 317 -6.51 14.79 14.56
CA VAL A 317 -6.70 15.75 13.46
C VAL A 317 -5.54 15.62 12.47
N THR A 318 -5.86 15.34 11.22
CA THR A 318 -4.86 15.05 10.17
C THR A 318 -4.79 16.14 9.09
N GLU A 319 -5.41 17.30 9.29
CA GLU A 319 -5.40 18.45 8.37
C GLU A 319 -4.80 19.72 8.99
#